data_AF-A0A380MF61-F1
#
_entry.id   AF-A0A380MF61-F1
#
_cell.length_a   1.000
_cell.length_b   1.000
_cell.length_c   1.000
_cell.angle_alpha   90.00
_cell.angle_beta   90.00
_cell.angle_gamma   90.00
#
_symmetry.space_group_name_H-M   'P 1'
#
loop_
_entity.id
_entity.type
_entity.pdbx_description
1 polymer ?
#
loop_
_entity_poly.entity_id
_entity_poly.type
_entity_poly.pdbx_seq_one_letter_code
_entity_poly.pdbx_strand_id
1 'polypeptide(L)'
;MKLRRSERMVVISNYLINNPYKLTSLNTFATKYEAAKSSISEDIAIIKKAFEESNIGEIETLTGASGGVIFTPSISREEAIAIVEDLCQKLSENNRILPGGYIYLSDLLSTPKILQNIGRIIANAFKGQKIDAVMTVATKGVPLANAVANILNVPFVIVRRDLKITEGSTVSVNYASASSDRIEKMFLSKRSLQPNSRVLIVDDFLKGGGTITGMISLLSEFDSHLVGVAVFAENAKEEREQMAYKSLLKVSEIDVKNNKVVVEVGNIFNDM
;
A
#
# COMPACT_ATOMS: atom_id res chain seq x y z
N MET A 1 -17.23 26.78 -16.70
CA MET A 1 -17.63 26.34 -18.05
C MET A 1 -18.76 25.35 -17.90
N LYS A 2 -19.94 25.69 -18.44
CA LYS A 2 -21.09 24.80 -18.48
C LYS A 2 -20.80 23.59 -19.37
N LEU A 3 -20.87 22.38 -18.79
CA LEU A 3 -20.67 21.12 -19.51
C LEU A 3 -22.01 20.40 -19.74
N ARG A 4 -22.08 19.62 -20.83
CA ARG A 4 -23.17 18.65 -21.03
C ARG A 4 -23.06 17.55 -19.97
N ARG A 5 -24.17 16.85 -19.71
CA ARG A 5 -24.21 15.78 -18.70
C ARG A 5 -23.14 14.71 -18.93
N SER A 6 -23.01 14.23 -20.16
CA SER A 6 -22.02 13.21 -20.55
C SER A 6 -20.59 13.66 -20.27
N GLU A 7 -20.23 14.89 -20.69
CA GLU A 7 -18.91 15.48 -20.45
C GLU A 7 -18.65 15.66 -18.95
N ARG A 8 -19.65 16.14 -18.21
CA ARG A 8 -19.58 16.36 -16.76
C ARG A 8 -19.35 15.06 -16.01
N MET A 9 -20.04 13.99 -16.38
CA MET A 9 -19.82 12.68 -15.78
C MET A 9 -18.38 12.18 -16.00
N VAL A 10 -17.85 12.31 -17.22
CA VAL A 10 -16.47 11.90 -17.52
C VAL A 10 -15.46 12.64 -16.64
N VAL A 11 -15.58 13.96 -16.51
CA VAL A 11 -14.64 14.76 -15.70
C VAL A 11 -14.82 14.54 -14.20
N ILE A 12 -16.04 14.27 -13.71
CA ILE A 12 -16.28 13.89 -12.31
C ILE A 12 -15.65 12.52 -12.03
N SER A 13 -15.88 11.52 -12.89
CA SER A 13 -15.26 10.19 -12.76
C SER A 13 -13.74 10.29 -12.71
N ASN A 14 -13.14 11.04 -13.64
CA ASN A 14 -11.70 11.27 -13.65
C ASN A 14 -11.22 11.97 -12.37
N TYR A 15 -11.94 12.97 -11.88
CA TYR A 15 -11.59 13.64 -10.63
C TYR A 15 -11.58 12.67 -9.44
N LEU A 16 -12.64 11.87 -9.29
CA LEU A 16 -12.77 10.92 -8.18
C LEU A 16 -11.65 9.88 -8.20
N ILE A 17 -11.35 9.29 -9.36
CA ILE A 17 -10.25 8.31 -9.53
C ILE A 17 -8.90 8.89 -9.11
N ASN A 18 -8.65 10.17 -9.38
CA ASN A 18 -7.39 10.85 -9.04
C ASN A 18 -7.41 11.49 -7.63
N ASN A 19 -8.50 11.36 -6.88
CA ASN A 19 -8.62 11.87 -5.51
C ASN A 19 -9.30 10.83 -4.60
N PRO A 20 -8.76 9.59 -4.50
CA PRO A 20 -9.36 8.57 -3.65
C PRO A 20 -9.25 8.96 -2.16
N TYR A 21 -10.12 8.39 -1.33
CA TYR A 21 -10.19 8.64 0.12
C TYR A 21 -10.41 10.11 0.54
N LYS A 22 -10.73 11.00 -0.42
CA LYS A 22 -10.92 12.43 -0.17
C LYS A 22 -12.38 12.81 -0.20
N LEU A 23 -12.89 13.34 0.92
CA LEU A 23 -14.22 13.93 0.99
C LEU A 23 -14.30 15.15 0.06
N THR A 24 -15.15 15.06 -0.95
CA THR A 24 -15.38 16.12 -1.92
C THR A 24 -16.82 16.60 -1.84
N SER A 25 -17.02 17.89 -1.53
CA SER A 25 -18.36 18.47 -1.47
C SER A 25 -18.99 18.53 -2.87
N LEU A 26 -20.30 18.25 -2.94
CA LEU A 26 -21.07 18.43 -4.18
C LEU A 26 -21.03 19.87 -4.70
N ASN A 27 -20.84 20.85 -3.82
CA ASN A 27 -20.66 22.26 -4.19
C ASN A 27 -19.44 22.47 -5.07
N THR A 28 -18.35 21.72 -4.82
CA THR A 28 -17.13 21.83 -5.61
C THR A 28 -17.40 21.57 -7.09
N PHE A 29 -18.21 20.55 -7.41
CA PHE A 29 -18.61 20.25 -8.78
C PHE A 29 -19.69 21.20 -9.31
N ALA A 30 -20.69 21.52 -8.48
CA ALA A 30 -21.78 22.42 -8.85
C ALA A 30 -21.26 23.79 -9.29
N THR A 31 -20.36 24.39 -8.52
CA THR A 31 -19.72 25.67 -8.84
C THR A 31 -18.81 25.54 -10.05
N LYS A 32 -17.96 24.51 -10.10
CA LYS A 32 -16.97 24.35 -11.19
C LYS A 32 -17.62 24.15 -12.57
N TYR A 33 -18.74 23.43 -12.62
CA TYR A 33 -19.43 23.07 -13.86
C TYR A 33 -20.72 23.85 -14.11
N GLU A 34 -21.00 24.89 -13.29
CA GLU A 34 -22.18 25.75 -13.39
C GLU A 34 -23.49 24.93 -13.48
N ALA A 35 -23.64 23.95 -12.59
CA ALA A 35 -24.76 23.01 -12.56
C ALA A 35 -25.43 22.99 -11.18
N ALA A 36 -26.73 22.69 -11.14
CA ALA A 36 -27.47 22.53 -9.89
C ALA A 36 -26.92 21.32 -9.09
N LYS A 37 -26.94 21.40 -7.75
CA LYS A 37 -26.50 20.30 -6.89
C LYS A 37 -27.29 19.02 -7.11
N SER A 38 -28.59 19.12 -7.41
CA SER A 38 -29.44 17.98 -7.75
C SER A 38 -28.91 17.26 -9.00
N SER A 39 -28.54 18.00 -10.05
CA SER A 39 -27.94 17.42 -11.26
C SER A 39 -26.60 16.74 -10.99
N ILE A 40 -25.73 17.32 -10.15
CA ILE A 40 -24.48 16.68 -9.72
C ILE A 40 -24.76 15.39 -8.96
N SER A 41 -25.75 15.40 -8.06
CA SER A 41 -26.13 14.22 -7.28
C SER A 41 -26.62 13.08 -8.17
N GLU A 42 -27.44 13.37 -9.18
CA GLU A 42 -27.88 12.36 -10.14
C GLU A 42 -26.71 11.80 -10.97
N ASP A 43 -25.79 12.66 -11.41
CA ASP A 43 -24.61 12.21 -12.14
C ASP A 43 -23.74 11.28 -11.30
N ILE A 44 -23.51 11.61 -10.03
CA ILE A 44 -22.75 10.77 -9.12
C ILE A 44 -23.48 9.45 -8.87
N ALA A 45 -24.82 9.43 -8.77
CA ALA A 45 -25.56 8.19 -8.63
C ALA A 45 -25.33 7.24 -9.83
N ILE A 46 -25.25 7.79 -11.05
CA ILE A 46 -24.94 7.00 -12.25
C ILE A 46 -23.48 6.53 -12.23
N ILE A 47 -22.54 7.43 -11.89
CA ILE A 47 -21.11 7.08 -11.81
C ILE A 47 -20.88 5.99 -10.75
N LYS A 48 -21.52 6.11 -9.58
CA LYS A 48 -21.48 5.12 -8.51
C LYS A 48 -21.88 3.74 -9.01
N LYS A 49 -23.05 3.64 -9.64
CA LYS A 49 -23.54 2.38 -10.20
C LYS A 49 -22.55 1.80 -11.21
N ALA A 50 -22.03 2.62 -12.13
CA ALA A 50 -21.07 2.17 -13.13
C ALA A 50 -19.74 1.71 -12.52
N PHE A 51 -19.26 2.39 -11.47
CA PHE A 51 -18.03 2.03 -10.75
C PHE A 51 -18.18 0.70 -10.00
N GLU A 52 -19.33 0.48 -9.34
CA GLU A 52 -19.66 -0.76 -8.65
C GLU A 52 -19.77 -1.93 -9.63
N GLU A 53 -20.54 -1.78 -10.72
CA GLU A 53 -20.72 -2.82 -11.74
C GLU A 53 -19.41 -3.18 -12.46
N SER A 54 -18.49 -2.23 -12.57
CA SER A 54 -17.19 -2.42 -13.23
C SER A 54 -16.05 -2.77 -12.27
N ASN A 55 -16.33 -2.97 -10.97
CA ASN A 55 -15.31 -3.21 -9.92
C ASN A 55 -14.18 -2.17 -9.87
N ILE A 56 -14.50 -0.90 -10.16
CA ILE A 56 -13.54 0.22 -10.10
C ILE A 56 -13.33 0.68 -8.66
N GLY A 57 -14.40 0.72 -7.88
CA GLY A 57 -14.41 1.22 -6.51
C GLY A 57 -15.81 1.60 -6.05
N GLU A 58 -15.89 2.06 -4.81
CA GLU A 58 -17.13 2.46 -4.17
C GLU A 58 -17.20 3.97 -4.02
N ILE A 59 -18.41 4.51 -4.18
CA ILE A 59 -18.68 5.92 -3.89
C ILE A 59 -19.66 6.00 -2.71
N GLU A 60 -19.15 6.44 -1.57
CA GLU A 60 -19.94 6.73 -0.39
C GLU A 60 -20.42 8.18 -0.41
N THR A 61 -21.67 8.40 -0.02
CA THR A 61 -22.25 9.75 0.10
C THR A 61 -22.48 10.04 1.57
N LEU A 62 -21.83 11.09 2.07
CA LEU A 62 -22.04 11.62 3.41
C LEU A 62 -23.04 12.77 3.35
N THR A 63 -24.11 12.69 4.14
CA THR A 63 -25.18 13.69 4.17
C THR A 63 -24.85 14.83 5.15
N GLY A 64 -25.50 16.00 4.97
CA GLY A 64 -25.33 17.19 5.83
C GLY A 64 -24.67 18.38 5.14
N ALA A 65 -24.56 19.51 5.84
CA ALA A 65 -24.04 20.78 5.30
C ALA A 65 -22.58 20.71 4.84
N SER A 66 -21.78 19.90 5.55
CA SER A 66 -20.38 19.57 5.21
C SER A 66 -20.24 18.21 4.51
N GLY A 67 -21.37 17.66 4.04
CA GLY A 67 -21.43 16.40 3.34
C GLY A 67 -20.81 16.45 1.95
N GLY A 68 -20.73 15.31 1.31
CA GLY A 68 -20.05 15.14 0.04
C GLY A 68 -19.95 13.69 -0.34
N VAL A 69 -18.97 13.39 -1.19
CA VAL A 69 -18.71 12.04 -1.67
C VAL A 69 -17.26 11.66 -1.45
N ILE A 70 -17.05 10.39 -1.14
CA ILE A 70 -15.73 9.77 -1.02
C ILE A 70 -15.69 8.62 -2.01
N PHE A 71 -14.67 8.62 -2.86
CA PHE A 71 -14.37 7.47 -3.72
C PHE A 71 -13.30 6.62 -3.06
N THR A 72 -13.55 5.32 -2.94
CA THR A 72 -12.61 4.33 -2.41
C THR A 72 -12.35 3.29 -3.51
N PRO A 73 -11.12 3.24 -4.07
CA PRO A 73 -10.74 2.22 -5.03
C PRO A 73 -10.94 0.82 -4.46
N SER A 74 -11.41 -0.11 -5.29
CA SER A 74 -11.51 -1.51 -4.92
C SER A 74 -10.90 -2.41 -5.99
N ILE A 75 -10.78 -3.68 -5.64
CA ILE A 75 -10.39 -4.75 -6.55
C ILE A 75 -11.21 -5.98 -6.17
N SER A 76 -11.74 -6.70 -7.15
CA SER A 76 -12.47 -7.93 -6.86
C SER A 76 -11.51 -9.01 -6.35
N ARG A 77 -12.05 -9.95 -5.57
CA ARG A 77 -11.25 -11.05 -5.02
C ARG A 77 -10.67 -11.91 -6.15
N GLU A 78 -11.44 -12.14 -7.20
CA GLU A 78 -11.04 -12.90 -8.38
C GLU A 78 -9.90 -12.22 -9.14
N GLU A 79 -10.00 -10.89 -9.38
CA GLU A 79 -8.94 -10.11 -10.04
C GLU A 79 -7.67 -10.11 -9.18
N ALA A 80 -7.79 -9.90 -7.87
CA ALA A 80 -6.67 -9.86 -6.96
C ALA A 80 -5.94 -11.21 -6.87
N ILE A 81 -6.68 -12.32 -6.76
CA ILE A 81 -6.09 -13.67 -6.73
C ILE A 81 -5.37 -13.96 -8.04
N ALA A 82 -5.99 -13.69 -9.20
CA ALA A 82 -5.37 -13.94 -10.50
C ALA A 82 -4.05 -13.16 -10.67
N ILE A 83 -3.99 -11.91 -10.20
CA ILE A 83 -2.76 -11.11 -10.18
C ILE A 83 -1.69 -11.75 -9.29
N VAL A 84 -2.07 -12.21 -8.10
CA VAL A 84 -1.11 -12.81 -7.16
C VAL A 84 -0.61 -14.17 -7.66
N GLU A 85 -1.46 -14.97 -8.30
CA GLU A 85 -1.07 -16.23 -8.94
C GLU A 85 -0.07 -16.01 -10.08
N ASP A 86 -0.27 -15.00 -10.93
CA ASP A 86 0.72 -14.59 -11.94
C ASP A 86 2.06 -14.17 -11.30
N LEU A 87 2.01 -13.46 -10.17
CA LEU A 87 3.22 -13.10 -9.41
C LEU A 87 3.90 -14.33 -8.78
N CYS A 88 3.13 -15.32 -8.29
CA CYS A 88 3.67 -16.59 -7.81
C CYS A 88 4.41 -17.33 -8.94
N GLN A 89 3.83 -17.39 -10.14
CA GLN A 89 4.46 -18.01 -11.30
C GLN A 89 5.77 -17.32 -11.68
N LYS A 90 5.74 -15.98 -11.80
CA LYS A 90 6.94 -15.18 -12.07
C LYS A 90 8.00 -15.41 -11.01
N LEU A 91 7.65 -15.31 -9.73
CA LEU A 91 8.61 -15.48 -8.64
C LEU A 91 9.16 -16.91 -8.53
N SER A 92 8.44 -17.90 -9.08
CA SER A 92 8.87 -19.30 -9.14
C SER A 92 9.88 -19.60 -10.26
N GLU A 93 10.25 -18.61 -11.10
CA GLU A 93 11.23 -18.79 -12.16
C GLU A 93 12.62 -19.15 -11.59
N ASN A 94 13.24 -20.19 -12.16
CA ASN A 94 14.51 -20.76 -11.67
C ASN A 94 15.67 -19.74 -11.65
N ASN A 95 15.66 -18.71 -12.49
CA ASN A 95 16.74 -17.71 -12.55
C ASN A 95 16.70 -16.67 -11.41
N ARG A 96 15.78 -16.81 -10.44
CA ARG A 96 15.62 -15.84 -9.35
C ARG A 96 16.42 -16.15 -8.10
N ILE A 97 16.98 -17.35 -7.97
CA ILE A 97 17.78 -17.72 -6.79
C ILE A 97 19.17 -17.08 -6.91
N LEU A 98 19.55 -16.34 -5.88
CA LEU A 98 20.83 -15.69 -5.72
C LEU A 98 21.69 -16.42 -4.67
N PRO A 99 23.03 -16.23 -4.68
CA PRO A 99 23.92 -16.80 -3.67
C PRO A 99 23.46 -16.48 -2.25
N GLY A 100 23.45 -17.48 -1.36
CA GLY A 100 22.96 -17.32 0.02
C GLY A 100 21.46 -17.56 0.21
N GLY A 101 20.76 -18.05 -0.83
CA GLY A 101 19.33 -18.37 -0.75
C GLY A 101 18.41 -17.15 -0.83
N TYR A 102 18.94 -16.02 -1.31
CA TYR A 102 18.14 -14.82 -1.57
C TYR A 102 17.37 -14.95 -2.89
N ILE A 103 16.26 -14.22 -3.01
CA ILE A 103 15.44 -14.21 -4.22
C ILE A 103 15.51 -12.83 -4.88
N TYR A 104 15.63 -12.82 -6.21
CA TYR A 104 15.64 -11.61 -7.02
C TYR A 104 14.21 -11.09 -7.25
N LEU A 105 13.91 -9.94 -6.64
CA LEU A 105 12.60 -9.26 -6.69
C LEU A 105 12.60 -7.97 -7.51
N SER A 106 13.78 -7.46 -7.88
CA SER A 106 13.95 -6.07 -8.29
C SER A 106 13.23 -5.73 -9.60
N ASP A 107 13.14 -6.66 -10.54
CA ASP A 107 12.39 -6.50 -11.80
C ASP A 107 10.88 -6.37 -11.54
N LEU A 108 10.33 -7.18 -10.63
CA LEU A 108 8.92 -7.11 -10.25
C LEU A 108 8.61 -5.80 -9.52
N LEU A 109 9.45 -5.42 -8.54
CA LEU A 109 9.28 -4.21 -7.73
C LEU A 109 9.72 -2.92 -8.41
N SER A 110 10.23 -2.97 -9.64
CA SER A 110 10.50 -1.80 -10.48
C SER A 110 9.51 -1.65 -11.63
N THR A 111 8.59 -2.61 -11.82
CA THR A 111 7.59 -2.57 -12.90
C THR A 111 6.35 -1.78 -12.44
N PRO A 112 6.04 -0.61 -13.03
CA PRO A 112 4.94 0.25 -12.55
C PRO A 112 3.57 -0.43 -12.55
N LYS A 113 3.28 -1.27 -13.56
CA LYS A 113 2.00 -1.98 -13.65
C LYS A 113 1.83 -3.01 -12.52
N ILE A 114 2.90 -3.72 -12.17
CA ILE A 114 2.92 -4.67 -11.05
C ILE A 114 2.73 -3.90 -9.74
N LEU A 115 3.49 -2.83 -9.53
CA LEU A 115 3.37 -1.98 -8.35
C LEU A 115 1.95 -1.40 -8.18
N GLN A 116 1.33 -0.91 -9.27
CA GLN A 116 -0.04 -0.39 -9.23
C GLN A 116 -1.04 -1.47 -8.78
N ASN A 117 -0.93 -2.68 -9.34
CA ASN A 117 -1.80 -3.79 -8.99
C ASN A 117 -1.60 -4.22 -7.53
N ILE A 118 -0.36 -4.36 -7.08
CA ILE A 118 -0.03 -4.68 -5.69
C ILE A 118 -0.56 -3.59 -4.74
N GLY A 119 -0.38 -2.32 -5.10
CA GLY A 119 -0.88 -1.17 -4.34
C GLY A 119 -2.38 -1.24 -4.12
N ARG A 120 -3.16 -1.60 -5.16
CA ARG A 120 -4.61 -1.81 -5.05
C ARG A 120 -4.96 -2.95 -4.10
N ILE A 121 -4.27 -4.09 -4.19
CA ILE A 121 -4.55 -5.26 -3.34
C ILE A 121 -4.24 -4.94 -1.86
N ILE A 122 -3.08 -4.35 -1.58
CA ILE A 122 -2.72 -3.96 -0.22
C ILE A 122 -3.71 -2.92 0.31
N ALA A 123 -4.00 -1.85 -0.44
CA ALA A 123 -4.94 -0.83 0.02
C ALA A 123 -6.33 -1.43 0.32
N ASN A 124 -6.81 -2.35 -0.51
CA ASN A 124 -8.08 -3.04 -0.30
C ASN A 124 -8.08 -3.92 0.96
N ALA A 125 -6.96 -4.59 1.27
CA ALA A 125 -6.82 -5.42 2.48
C ALA A 125 -6.86 -4.62 3.80
N PHE A 126 -6.64 -3.29 3.74
CA PHE A 126 -6.76 -2.37 4.87
C PHE A 126 -7.94 -1.40 4.72
N LYS A 127 -8.88 -1.69 3.82
CA LYS A 127 -10.08 -0.86 3.60
C LYS A 127 -10.85 -0.67 4.90
N GLY A 128 -11.35 0.55 5.11
CA GLY A 128 -12.08 0.94 6.33
C GLY A 128 -11.17 1.29 7.52
N GLN A 129 -9.86 1.02 7.44
CA GLN A 129 -8.91 1.45 8.46
C GLN A 129 -8.40 2.84 8.14
N LYS A 130 -8.36 3.73 9.14
CA LYS A 130 -7.74 5.04 8.99
C LYS A 130 -6.22 4.88 8.95
N ILE A 131 -5.60 5.32 7.86
CA ILE A 131 -4.15 5.37 7.64
C ILE A 131 -3.81 6.82 7.33
N ASP A 132 -2.80 7.37 7.99
CA ASP A 132 -2.30 8.73 7.81
C ASP A 132 -0.95 8.75 7.07
N ALA A 133 -0.19 7.66 7.10
CA ALA A 133 1.04 7.50 6.34
C ALA A 133 1.38 6.02 6.06
N VAL A 134 2.14 5.79 4.99
CA VAL A 134 2.77 4.49 4.70
C VAL A 134 4.25 4.56 5.06
N MET A 135 4.79 3.60 5.81
CA MET A 135 6.20 3.56 6.20
C MET A 135 6.91 2.36 5.57
N THR A 136 8.13 2.57 5.11
CA THR A 136 9.03 1.49 4.65
C THR A 136 10.47 1.81 4.99
N VAL A 137 11.36 0.83 4.87
CA VAL A 137 12.80 1.03 4.99
C VAL A 137 13.45 1.08 3.61
N ALA A 138 14.48 1.92 3.46
CA ALA A 138 15.26 1.94 2.23
C ALA A 138 15.96 0.58 1.99
N THR A 139 16.04 0.10 0.74
CA THR A 139 15.70 0.79 -0.52
C THR A 139 14.60 0.08 -1.32
N LYS A 140 14.54 -1.25 -1.28
CA LYS A 140 13.70 -2.05 -2.18
C LYS A 140 12.20 -1.92 -1.91
N GLY A 141 11.79 -1.66 -0.67
CA GLY A 141 10.39 -1.40 -0.31
C GLY A 141 9.85 -0.04 -0.76
N VAL A 142 10.71 0.90 -1.19
CA VAL A 142 10.31 2.29 -1.52
C VAL A 142 9.30 2.37 -2.67
N PRO A 143 9.50 1.72 -3.84
CA PRO A 143 8.52 1.77 -4.92
C PRO A 143 7.17 1.17 -4.52
N LEU A 144 7.19 0.12 -3.71
CA LEU A 144 6.01 -0.55 -3.17
C LEU A 144 5.24 0.37 -2.21
N ALA A 145 5.92 1.00 -1.26
CA ALA A 145 5.31 1.95 -0.35
C ALA A 145 4.67 3.13 -1.08
N ASN A 146 5.35 3.67 -2.10
CA ASN A 146 4.79 4.73 -2.94
C ASN A 146 3.53 4.27 -3.67
N ALA A 147 3.50 3.05 -4.21
CA ALA A 147 2.34 2.52 -4.91
C ALA A 147 1.13 2.35 -3.99
N VAL A 148 1.34 1.84 -2.76
CA VAL A 148 0.28 1.73 -1.75
C VAL A 148 -0.21 3.11 -1.30
N ALA A 149 0.72 4.02 -0.97
CA ALA A 149 0.41 5.37 -0.50
C ALA A 149 -0.36 6.19 -1.55
N ASN A 150 -0.04 6.01 -2.83
CA ASN A 150 -0.74 6.65 -3.94
C ASN A 150 -2.21 6.20 -4.04
N ILE A 151 -2.49 4.91 -3.82
CA ILE A 151 -3.88 4.41 -3.82
C ILE A 151 -4.64 4.91 -2.58
N LEU A 152 -3.98 4.91 -1.41
CA LEU A 152 -4.56 5.39 -0.14
C LEU A 152 -4.66 6.93 -0.06
N ASN A 153 -4.03 7.66 -0.98
CA ASN A 153 -3.93 9.11 -1.00
C ASN A 153 -3.35 9.70 0.31
N VAL A 154 -2.25 9.11 0.78
CA VAL A 154 -1.51 9.52 1.98
C VAL A 154 -0.03 9.70 1.66
N PRO A 155 0.75 10.46 2.45
CA PRO A 155 2.20 10.48 2.31
C PRO A 155 2.81 9.11 2.62
N PHE A 156 4.00 8.85 2.07
CA PHE A 156 4.85 7.76 2.54
C PHE A 156 6.17 8.29 3.12
N VAL A 157 6.71 7.54 4.08
CA VAL A 157 7.93 7.88 4.82
C VAL A 157 8.97 6.78 4.63
N ILE A 158 10.22 7.19 4.44
CA ILE A 158 11.33 6.29 4.18
C ILE A 158 12.25 6.30 5.40
N VAL A 159 12.29 5.19 6.12
CA VAL A 159 13.28 4.93 7.16
C VAL A 159 14.63 4.63 6.50
N ARG A 160 15.70 5.25 7.01
CA ARG A 160 17.06 5.11 6.48
C ARG A 160 17.88 4.15 7.34
N ARG A 161 18.88 3.50 6.73
CA ARG A 161 19.90 2.68 7.43
C ARG A 161 21.14 3.48 7.82
N ASP A 162 21.29 4.67 7.26
CA ASP A 162 22.40 5.59 7.50
C ASP A 162 21.88 7.00 7.83
N LEU A 163 22.63 7.71 8.67
CA LEU A 163 22.32 9.11 9.01
C LEU A 163 22.71 10.02 7.84
N LYS A 164 21.80 10.90 7.42
CA LYS A 164 22.07 11.95 6.44
C LYS A 164 21.96 13.32 7.11
N ILE A 165 23.01 14.13 6.99
CA ILE A 165 23.06 15.49 7.58
C ILE A 165 21.89 16.36 7.08
N THR A 166 21.44 16.15 5.84
CA THR A 166 20.30 16.84 5.23
C THR A 166 18.97 16.61 5.94
N GLU A 167 18.85 15.55 6.76
CA GLU A 167 17.63 15.15 7.47
C GLU A 167 17.43 15.89 8.81
N GLY A 168 18.43 16.62 9.31
CA GLY A 168 18.28 17.45 10.52
C GLY A 168 18.10 16.60 11.79
N SER A 169 17.19 17.00 12.70
CA SER A 169 16.95 16.22 13.93
C SER A 169 16.35 14.85 13.60
N THR A 170 16.96 13.79 14.11
CA THR A 170 16.64 12.41 13.77
C THR A 170 16.42 11.57 15.03
N VAL A 171 15.48 10.63 14.94
CA VAL A 171 15.28 9.55 15.90
C VAL A 171 15.96 8.31 15.35
N SER A 172 16.64 7.55 16.22
CA SER A 172 17.28 6.29 15.83
C SER A 172 16.92 5.16 16.77
N VAL A 173 16.69 3.97 16.22
CA VAL A 173 16.52 2.74 16.99
C VAL A 173 17.50 1.68 16.49
N ASN A 174 17.91 0.79 17.40
CA ASN A 174 18.71 -0.39 17.08
C ASN A 174 17.76 -1.56 16.78
N TYR A 175 18.12 -2.41 15.83
CA TYR A 175 17.35 -3.62 15.52
C TYR A 175 18.27 -4.76 15.07
N ALA A 176 17.84 -6.00 15.28
CA ALA A 176 18.54 -7.19 14.81
C ALA A 176 18.13 -7.46 13.35
N SER A 177 19.08 -7.40 12.43
CA SER A 177 18.82 -7.64 10.99
C SER A 177 19.03 -9.12 10.66
N ALA A 178 17.97 -9.80 10.22
CA ALA A 178 18.01 -11.22 9.83
C ALA A 178 18.89 -11.50 8.60
N SER A 179 19.32 -10.46 7.89
CA SER A 179 20.19 -10.56 6.71
C SER A 179 21.67 -10.36 7.03
N SER A 180 22.01 -9.65 8.11
CA SER A 180 23.40 -9.29 8.42
C SER A 180 23.94 -9.88 9.72
N ASP A 181 23.11 -10.57 10.51
CA ASP A 181 23.46 -11.18 11.80
C ASP A 181 24.16 -10.18 12.76
N ARG A 182 23.78 -8.91 12.63
CA ARG A 182 24.34 -7.78 13.37
C ARG A 182 23.22 -6.85 13.83
N ILE A 183 23.52 -6.11 14.89
CA ILE A 183 22.70 -4.97 15.31
C ILE A 183 22.92 -3.85 14.31
N GLU A 184 21.86 -3.49 13.60
CA GLU A 184 21.82 -2.35 12.70
C GLU A 184 21.07 -1.18 13.36
N LYS A 185 21.30 0.02 12.82
CA LYS A 185 20.56 1.24 13.19
C LYS A 185 19.63 1.63 12.07
N MET A 186 18.48 2.15 12.45
CA MET A 186 17.59 2.83 11.52
C MET A 186 17.24 4.22 12.00
N PHE A 187 16.98 5.11 11.06
CA PHE A 187 16.90 6.54 11.27
C PHE A 187 15.66 7.11 10.59
N LEU A 188 14.93 7.99 11.29
CA LEU A 188 13.86 8.79 10.71
C LEU A 188 13.94 10.23 11.21
N SER A 189 13.78 11.19 10.29
CA SER A 189 13.74 12.60 10.69
C SER A 189 12.46 12.88 11.50
N LYS A 190 12.58 13.71 12.56
CA LYS A 190 11.43 14.12 13.38
C LYS A 190 10.34 14.87 12.59
N ARG A 191 10.70 15.38 11.41
CA ARG A 191 9.81 16.10 10.47
C ARG A 191 9.20 15.20 9.40
N SER A 192 9.63 13.93 9.29
CA SER A 192 9.13 13.01 8.27
C SER A 192 7.76 12.41 8.61
N LEU A 193 7.43 12.28 9.91
CA LEU A 193 6.19 11.70 10.38
C LEU A 193 5.56 12.62 11.44
N GLN A 194 4.27 12.89 11.31
CA GLN A 194 3.54 13.68 12.30
C GLN A 194 3.26 12.83 13.56
N PRO A 195 3.33 13.39 14.77
CA PRO A 195 2.95 12.66 15.99
C PRO A 195 1.51 12.14 15.93
N ASN A 196 1.22 11.03 16.60
CA ASN A 196 -0.10 10.38 16.63
C ASN A 196 -0.61 9.88 15.27
N SER A 197 0.26 9.73 14.27
CA SER A 197 -0.11 9.21 12.95
C SER A 197 -0.46 7.72 13.03
N ARG A 198 -1.46 7.30 12.25
CA ARG A 198 -1.78 5.89 12.03
C ARG A 198 -1.01 5.38 10.82
N VAL A 199 -0.06 4.47 11.04
CA VAL A 199 0.92 4.09 10.02
C VAL A 199 0.73 2.66 9.55
N LEU A 200 0.65 2.49 8.23
CA LEU A 200 0.76 1.18 7.58
C LEU A 200 2.22 0.92 7.21
N ILE A 201 2.82 -0.14 7.75
CA ILE A 201 4.17 -0.54 7.36
C ILE A 201 4.10 -1.43 6.12
N VAL A 202 4.95 -1.16 5.14
CA VAL A 202 5.08 -1.94 3.91
C VAL A 202 6.53 -2.30 3.65
N ASP A 203 6.82 -3.57 3.36
CA ASP A 203 8.19 -4.04 3.08
C ASP A 203 8.25 -5.05 1.92
N ASP A 204 9.42 -5.21 1.30
CA ASP A 204 9.57 -6.08 0.13
C ASP A 204 9.67 -7.57 0.51
N PHE A 205 10.41 -7.90 1.57
CA PHE A 205 10.64 -9.30 1.95
C PHE A 205 10.70 -9.51 3.46
N LEU A 206 9.78 -10.32 3.97
CA LEU A 206 9.75 -10.71 5.37
C LEU A 206 10.54 -12.00 5.61
N LYS A 207 11.71 -11.83 6.24
CA LYS A 207 12.60 -12.90 6.71
C LYS A 207 12.35 -13.20 8.20
N GLY A 208 13.20 -12.71 9.09
CA GLY A 208 13.08 -12.90 10.55
C GLY A 208 12.33 -11.79 11.30
N GLY A 209 11.70 -10.83 10.60
CA GLY A 209 10.85 -9.79 11.23
C GLY A 209 11.55 -8.65 11.96
N GLY A 210 12.86 -8.73 12.22
CA GLY A 210 13.59 -7.70 12.97
C GLY A 210 13.56 -6.29 12.36
N THR A 211 13.57 -6.16 11.02
CA THR A 211 13.39 -4.87 10.33
C THR A 211 12.04 -4.24 10.67
N ILE A 212 10.97 -5.03 10.67
CA ILE A 212 9.62 -4.54 10.94
C ILE A 212 9.48 -4.18 12.41
N THR A 213 10.01 -5.00 13.30
CA THR A 213 10.08 -4.72 14.74
C THR A 213 10.83 -3.41 15.02
N GLY A 214 11.94 -3.16 14.33
CA GLY A 214 12.65 -1.89 14.42
C GLY A 214 11.79 -0.71 13.94
N MET A 215 11.05 -0.84 12.84
CA MET A 215 10.13 0.21 12.38
C MET A 215 9.00 0.46 13.39
N ILE A 216 8.48 -0.58 14.05
CA ILE A 216 7.47 -0.46 15.12
C ILE A 216 8.04 0.27 16.33
N SER A 217 9.26 -0.06 16.76
CA SER A 217 9.95 0.67 17.82
C SER A 217 10.14 2.14 17.44
N LEU A 218 10.46 2.42 16.18
CA LEU A 218 10.60 3.78 15.69
C LEU A 218 9.25 4.53 15.71
N LEU A 219 8.13 3.90 15.39
CA LEU A 219 6.80 4.53 15.51
C LEU A 219 6.48 4.95 16.94
N SER A 220 6.92 4.16 17.93
CA SER A 220 6.70 4.46 19.35
C SER A 220 7.38 5.76 19.77
N GLU A 221 8.54 6.09 19.19
CA GLU A 221 9.27 7.35 19.43
C GLU A 221 8.56 8.59 18.83
N PHE A 222 7.54 8.39 17.99
CA PHE A 222 6.70 9.44 17.38
C PHE A 222 5.28 9.43 17.95
N ASP A 223 5.03 8.72 19.06
CA ASP A 223 3.69 8.50 19.61
C ASP A 223 2.68 8.02 18.55
N SER A 224 3.17 7.29 17.54
CA SER A 224 2.39 6.90 16.37
C SER A 224 1.95 5.44 16.48
N HIS A 225 0.84 5.12 15.83
CA HIS A 225 0.17 3.83 15.98
C HIS A 225 0.34 2.97 14.73
N LEU A 226 0.74 1.71 14.92
CA LEU A 226 0.72 0.72 13.85
C LEU A 226 -0.74 0.38 13.49
N VAL A 227 -1.10 0.54 12.22
CA VAL A 227 -2.36 0.04 11.65
C VAL A 227 -2.21 -1.42 11.26
N GLY A 228 -1.08 -1.76 10.65
CA GLY A 228 -0.73 -3.12 10.31
C GLY A 228 0.52 -3.16 9.45
N VAL A 229 0.84 -4.37 8.99
CA VAL A 229 2.03 -4.68 8.21
C VAL A 229 1.61 -5.41 6.95
N ALA A 230 2.10 -4.96 5.79
CA ALA A 230 1.94 -5.64 4.51
C ALA A 230 3.30 -5.91 3.87
N VAL A 231 3.51 -7.12 3.34
CA VAL A 231 4.78 -7.47 2.68
C VAL A 231 4.55 -8.09 1.31
N PHE A 232 5.44 -7.80 0.37
CA PHE A 232 5.35 -8.39 -0.96
C PHE A 232 5.57 -9.90 -0.93
N ALA A 233 6.63 -10.36 -0.28
CA ALA A 233 6.88 -11.78 -0.09
C ALA A 233 7.36 -12.09 1.33
N GLU A 234 7.18 -13.33 1.75
CA GLU A 234 7.65 -13.83 3.04
C GLU A 234 8.34 -15.19 2.94
N ASN A 235 9.19 -15.54 3.90
CA ASN A 235 9.85 -16.85 3.98
C ASN A 235 9.21 -17.77 5.04
N ALA A 236 8.51 -18.82 4.62
CA ALA A 236 7.73 -19.68 5.52
C ALA A 236 8.56 -20.49 6.53
N LYS A 237 9.87 -20.65 6.31
CA LYS A 237 10.73 -21.56 7.10
C LYS A 237 11.38 -20.93 8.33
N GLU A 238 11.19 -19.64 8.57
CA GLU A 238 11.84 -18.96 9.70
C GLU A 238 10.91 -18.82 10.90
N GLU A 239 11.44 -19.12 12.09
CA GLU A 239 10.80 -18.78 13.36
C GLU A 239 10.75 -17.26 13.51
N ARG A 240 9.60 -16.76 13.95
CA ARG A 240 9.34 -15.32 14.08
C ARG A 240 8.66 -15.03 15.41
N GLU A 241 8.88 -13.83 15.92
CA GLU A 241 8.04 -13.26 16.97
C GLU A 241 6.59 -13.14 16.47
N GLN A 242 5.63 -13.30 17.38
CA GLN A 242 4.21 -13.21 17.07
C GLN A 242 3.83 -11.77 16.68
N MET A 243 3.84 -11.48 15.39
CA MET A 243 3.35 -10.22 14.82
C MET A 243 2.35 -10.53 13.71
N ALA A 244 1.22 -9.84 13.71
CA ALA A 244 0.25 -9.91 12.61
C ALA A 244 0.76 -9.14 11.38
N TYR A 245 0.74 -9.78 10.23
CA TYR A 245 1.07 -9.18 8.94
C TYR A 245 0.24 -9.81 7.82
N LYS A 246 0.14 -9.10 6.70
CA LYS A 246 -0.45 -9.58 5.46
C LYS A 246 0.64 -9.76 4.39
N SER A 247 0.76 -10.92 3.79
CA SER A 247 1.72 -11.25 2.72
C SER A 247 1.00 -11.52 1.40
N LEU A 248 1.52 -11.00 0.29
CA LEU A 248 1.01 -11.34 -1.04
C LEU A 248 1.52 -12.70 -1.49
N LEU A 249 2.81 -12.96 -1.29
CA LEU A 249 3.49 -14.18 -1.72
C LEU A 249 4.12 -14.87 -0.52
N LYS A 250 4.00 -16.19 -0.48
CA LYS A 250 4.65 -17.04 0.52
C LYS A 250 5.67 -17.92 -0.18
N VAL A 251 6.94 -17.74 0.15
CA VAL A 251 8.02 -18.60 -0.30
C VAL A 251 8.08 -19.80 0.65
N SER A 252 7.53 -20.93 0.19
CA SER A 252 7.41 -22.15 0.99
C SER A 252 8.69 -22.99 0.94
N GLU A 253 9.42 -22.94 -0.18
CA GLU A 253 10.68 -23.67 -0.33
C GLU A 253 11.67 -22.94 -1.24
N ILE A 254 12.95 -22.96 -0.86
CA ILE A 254 14.07 -22.52 -1.68
C ILE A 254 15.08 -23.67 -1.71
N ASP A 255 15.25 -24.29 -2.87
CA ASP A 255 16.26 -25.31 -3.14
C ASP A 255 17.34 -24.73 -4.05
N VAL A 256 18.42 -24.26 -3.40
CA VAL A 256 19.58 -23.67 -4.07
C VAL A 256 20.31 -24.71 -4.94
N LYS A 257 20.28 -26.00 -4.58
CA LYS A 257 21.01 -27.05 -5.32
C LYS A 257 20.32 -27.37 -6.65
N ASN A 258 19.00 -27.46 -6.63
CA ASN A 258 18.20 -27.77 -7.81
C ASN A 258 17.67 -26.52 -8.53
N ASN A 259 18.11 -25.34 -8.09
CA ASN A 259 17.69 -24.04 -8.61
C ASN A 259 16.16 -23.90 -8.70
N LYS A 260 15.46 -24.35 -7.65
CA LYS A 260 14.00 -24.43 -7.59
C LYS A 260 13.48 -23.61 -6.40
N VAL A 261 12.46 -22.82 -6.63
CA VAL A 261 11.75 -22.07 -5.60
C VAL A 261 10.25 -22.37 -5.73
N VAL A 262 9.59 -22.57 -4.59
CA VAL A 262 8.14 -22.81 -4.52
C VAL A 262 7.49 -21.61 -3.87
N VAL A 263 6.63 -20.94 -4.63
CA VAL A 263 5.89 -19.75 -4.19
C VAL A 263 4.40 -20.03 -4.23
N GLU A 264 3.73 -19.72 -3.13
CA GLU A 264 2.30 -19.86 -2.93
C GLU A 264 1.66 -18.49 -2.68
N VAL A 265 0.34 -18.43 -2.80
CA VAL A 265 -0.43 -17.26 -2.40
C VAL A 265 -0.24 -17.05 -0.89
N GLY A 266 0.08 -15.81 -0.50
CA GLY A 266 0.26 -15.41 0.89
C GLY A 266 -1.06 -15.26 1.64
N ASN A 267 -0.98 -14.82 2.90
CA ASN A 267 -2.13 -14.80 3.80
C ASN A 267 -3.05 -13.56 3.65
N ILE A 268 -2.76 -12.65 2.71
CA ILE A 268 -3.50 -11.39 2.55
C ILE A 268 -5.01 -11.59 2.34
N PHE A 269 -5.41 -12.74 1.77
CA PHE A 269 -6.80 -13.11 1.48
C PHE A 269 -7.52 -13.91 2.57
N ASN A 270 -6.87 -14.22 3.69
CA ASN A 270 -7.46 -15.10 4.70
C ASN A 270 -8.62 -14.45 5.48
N ASP A 271 -8.66 -13.12 5.54
CA ASP A 271 -9.67 -12.34 6.27
C ASP A 271 -10.50 -11.42 5.35
N MET A 272 -10.46 -11.66 4.02
CA MET A 272 -11.19 -10.88 3.01
C MET A 272 -12.47 -11.57 2.56
#